data_AF-A0AB72ZLZ0-F1
#
_entry.id   AF-A0AB72ZLZ0-F1
#
_cell.length_a   1.000
_cell.length_b   1.000
_cell.length_c   1.000
_cell.angle_alpha   90.00
_cell.angle_beta   90.00
_cell.angle_gamma   90.00
#
_symmetry.space_group_name_H-M   'P 1'
#
loop_
_entity.id
_entity.type
_entity.pdbx_description
1 polymer ?
#
loop_
_entity_poly.entity_id
_entity_poly.type
_entity_poly.pdbx_seq_one_letter_code
_entity_poly.pdbx_strand_id
1 'polypeptide(L)'
;MTNVLSGGGVINTNAAVTLSGNNSFSGAHQIGTDGELTVGQASNLGASSATVNLGTLTSHLILNGVSESIANVLSGVAGSTVDIIGGADTALTANNSGFLGQYALAGNSKLTVASTNNLGASSSVALAGAGDTLSLSGFNGTFGNSVTGSGVLQVTDDAEVTLTSSNGVSNAVTIDIADATLNLDDIALFNHVLTGNGLLNVAKNDASTAFDFGSTVGGAFSGIVNLTNTTFALSADNAAALARATLKLSDDSVTTVGATDRTLHGLDLNGGTLIFDGSPPQSQANGVVTVTDLALNSGTISITGAGNWENEHPVTPPNVSLLEQDRGDILLELINAANVTGNANNLDLLVDGTAITSGTQGVESAIQQGGSTVANAIHNYGLTSSNGNGGSGLYVNYTLSALELLANGANALLLATESGLTANRVLNAELFGVGGLVVDAQNGALTLANGNNRYEGTTTVTAGELILGANGAFGQTSLLNIASGASANINGYRQTVGAVTNSGAVTLGNGGVLTSGLLTNGGILDLTGGALNLAAGGSSTVAGGLTGAGTLNINGGDLAVSATNSGLSGQTHIADVASVTLTGTGTL
;
A
#
# COMPACT_ATOMS: atom_id res chain seq x y z
N MET A 1 30.62 31.66 -56.34
CA MET A 1 31.39 32.83 -55.86
C MET A 1 31.10 33.00 -54.38
N THR A 2 32.13 33.13 -53.55
CA THR A 2 31.98 33.36 -52.11
C THR A 2 31.54 34.80 -51.89
N ASN A 3 30.38 35.00 -51.26
CA ASN A 3 29.89 36.33 -50.89
C ASN A 3 30.66 36.80 -49.65
N VAL A 4 31.50 37.83 -49.77
CA VAL A 4 32.26 38.44 -48.65
C VAL A 4 31.70 39.83 -48.37
N LEU A 5 31.09 39.99 -47.21
CA LEU A 5 30.37 41.16 -46.73
C LEU A 5 31.10 41.74 -45.51
N SER A 6 31.17 43.07 -45.47
CA SER A 6 31.77 43.84 -44.38
C SER A 6 31.03 45.18 -44.19
N GLY A 7 31.23 45.83 -43.04
CA GLY A 7 30.57 47.10 -42.70
C GLY A 7 29.30 46.94 -41.86
N GLY A 8 28.73 48.06 -41.43
CA GLY A 8 27.58 48.13 -40.50
C GLY A 8 26.27 48.59 -41.12
N GLY A 9 26.10 48.42 -42.44
CA GLY A 9 24.92 48.88 -43.18
C GLY A 9 23.69 47.98 -43.02
N VAL A 10 22.73 48.12 -43.94
CA VAL A 10 21.54 47.27 -44.02
C VAL A 10 21.55 46.50 -45.33
N ILE A 11 21.36 45.18 -45.27
CA ILE A 11 21.20 44.30 -46.43
C ILE A 11 19.73 43.89 -46.51
N ASN A 12 19.07 44.16 -47.64
CA ASN A 12 17.68 43.74 -47.86
C ASN A 12 17.63 42.49 -48.73
N THR A 13 17.05 41.42 -48.21
CA THR A 13 16.89 40.12 -48.87
C THR A 13 15.41 39.89 -49.19
N ASN A 14 15.03 40.10 -50.45
CA ASN A 14 13.65 39.96 -50.95
C ASN A 14 13.54 38.86 -52.03
N ALA A 15 14.47 37.91 -52.00
CA ALA A 15 14.54 36.75 -52.90
C ALA A 15 15.33 35.64 -52.19
N ALA A 16 15.43 34.46 -52.80
CA ALA A 16 16.30 33.41 -52.34
C ALA A 16 17.79 33.79 -52.53
N VAL A 17 18.51 33.92 -51.42
CA VAL A 17 19.92 34.33 -51.36
C VAL A 17 20.69 33.36 -50.47
N THR A 18 21.81 32.83 -50.98
CA THR A 18 22.74 32.02 -50.19
C THR A 18 24.01 32.79 -49.89
N LEU A 19 24.36 32.94 -48.60
CA LEU A 19 25.66 33.44 -48.19
C LEU A 19 26.58 32.26 -47.88
N SER A 20 27.69 32.17 -48.60
CA SER A 20 28.65 31.05 -48.51
C SER A 20 30.06 31.47 -48.08
N GLY A 21 30.33 32.77 -47.96
CA GLY A 21 31.61 33.28 -47.49
C GLY A 21 31.59 33.65 -46.00
N ASN A 22 32.75 33.64 -45.36
CA ASN A 22 32.92 34.16 -44.01
C ASN A 22 32.81 35.69 -44.06
N ASN A 23 31.91 36.26 -43.27
CA ASN A 23 31.60 37.67 -43.30
C ASN A 23 32.07 38.35 -42.01
N SER A 24 32.56 39.59 -42.13
CA SER A 24 32.85 40.47 -41.00
C SER A 24 31.79 41.58 -40.88
N PHE A 25 30.65 41.40 -41.52
CA PHE A 25 29.52 42.31 -41.49
C PHE A 25 28.99 42.46 -40.06
N SER A 26 28.66 43.67 -39.65
CA SER A 26 28.19 44.00 -38.30
C SER A 26 26.90 44.81 -38.33
N GLY A 27 26.21 44.81 -39.47
CA GLY A 27 24.99 45.56 -39.71
C GLY A 27 23.73 44.70 -39.56
N ALA A 28 22.64 45.12 -40.21
CA ALA A 28 21.36 44.42 -40.16
C ALA A 28 21.07 43.66 -41.48
N HIS A 29 20.77 42.38 -41.37
CA HIS A 29 20.11 41.61 -42.43
C HIS A 29 18.60 41.80 -42.30
N GLN A 30 17.96 42.41 -43.29
CA GLN A 30 16.52 42.62 -43.38
C GLN A 30 15.95 41.64 -44.40
N ILE A 31 15.24 40.62 -43.94
CA ILE A 31 14.57 39.65 -44.82
C ILE A 31 13.14 40.13 -45.03
N GLY A 32 12.81 40.47 -46.27
CA GLY A 32 11.51 41.03 -46.65
C GLY A 32 10.49 39.95 -47.05
N THR A 33 9.42 40.39 -47.73
CA THR A 33 8.38 39.50 -48.29
C THR A 33 9.00 38.47 -49.22
N ASP A 34 8.70 37.20 -48.97
CA ASP A 34 9.17 36.03 -49.73
C ASP A 34 10.70 35.94 -49.83
N GLY A 35 11.41 36.64 -48.94
CA GLY A 35 12.85 36.60 -48.84
C GLY A 35 13.31 35.34 -48.12
N GLU A 36 14.31 34.65 -48.69
CA GLU A 36 14.95 33.49 -48.07
C GLU A 36 16.45 33.75 -47.97
N LEU A 37 17.00 33.76 -46.76
CA LEU A 37 18.44 33.88 -46.54
C LEU A 37 19.01 32.55 -46.08
N THR A 38 19.76 31.85 -46.93
CA THR A 38 20.41 30.59 -46.60
C THR A 38 21.86 30.78 -46.16
N VAL A 39 22.24 30.14 -45.05
CA VAL A 39 23.61 30.07 -44.53
C VAL A 39 23.98 28.62 -44.19
N GLY A 40 25.27 28.28 -44.33
CA GLY A 40 25.81 26.96 -43.97
C GLY A 40 26.69 26.96 -42.72
N GLN A 41 27.00 28.14 -42.18
CA GLN A 41 27.84 28.35 -40.99
C GLN A 41 27.50 29.71 -40.36
N ALA A 42 27.73 29.88 -39.05
CA ALA A 42 27.32 31.07 -38.32
C ALA A 42 28.00 32.34 -38.86
N SER A 43 29.28 32.22 -39.21
CA SER A 43 30.07 33.33 -39.79
C SER A 43 29.57 33.83 -41.15
N ASN A 44 28.65 33.13 -41.82
CA ASN A 44 27.98 33.69 -43.00
C ASN A 44 27.04 34.86 -42.64
N LEU A 45 26.53 34.93 -41.41
CA LEU A 45 25.71 36.06 -40.93
C LEU A 45 26.56 37.27 -40.53
N GLY A 46 27.87 37.13 -40.38
CA GLY A 46 28.78 38.20 -39.98
C GLY A 46 29.32 38.05 -38.56
N ALA A 47 29.71 39.17 -37.97
CA ALA A 47 30.09 39.25 -36.56
C ALA A 47 28.87 39.00 -35.65
N SER A 48 29.09 38.63 -34.39
CA SER A 48 28.01 38.45 -33.40
C SER A 48 27.19 39.71 -33.13
N SER A 49 27.70 40.89 -33.48
CA SER A 49 26.98 42.16 -33.40
C SER A 49 26.01 42.40 -34.56
N ALA A 50 26.09 41.63 -35.65
CA ALA A 50 25.10 41.73 -36.72
C ALA A 50 23.74 41.20 -36.25
N THR A 51 22.67 41.78 -36.77
CA THR A 51 21.29 41.38 -36.47
C THR A 51 20.61 40.80 -37.70
N VAL A 52 19.63 39.92 -37.48
CA VAL A 52 18.79 39.37 -38.54
C VAL A 52 17.33 39.66 -38.21
N ASN A 53 16.65 40.37 -39.08
CA ASN A 53 15.25 40.74 -38.91
C ASN A 53 14.39 40.14 -40.02
N LEU A 54 13.44 39.30 -39.63
CA LEU A 54 12.46 38.65 -40.49
C LEU A 54 11.19 39.50 -40.52
N GLY A 55 11.14 40.45 -41.45
CA GLY A 55 10.19 41.56 -41.44
C GLY A 55 8.74 41.20 -41.78
N THR A 56 8.49 40.01 -42.34
CA THR A 56 7.16 39.61 -42.82
C THR A 56 6.83 38.15 -42.52
N LEU A 57 5.55 37.81 -42.63
CA LEU A 57 5.03 36.44 -42.40
C LEU A 57 5.66 35.40 -43.35
N THR A 58 6.21 35.79 -44.51
CA THR A 58 6.82 34.89 -45.49
C THR A 58 8.35 35.02 -45.55
N SER A 59 8.96 35.66 -44.55
CA SER A 59 10.40 35.78 -44.44
C SER A 59 11.00 34.51 -43.85
N HIS A 60 12.04 33.98 -44.49
CA HIS A 60 12.75 32.77 -44.07
C HIS A 60 14.26 33.02 -43.84
N LEU A 61 14.76 32.62 -42.68
CA LEU A 61 16.20 32.42 -42.43
C LEU A 61 16.49 30.93 -42.42
N ILE A 62 17.28 30.43 -43.37
CA ILE A 62 17.57 29.01 -43.53
C ILE A 62 18.99 28.70 -43.02
N LEU A 63 19.06 28.01 -41.87
CA LEU A 63 20.27 27.43 -41.29
C LEU A 63 20.40 25.99 -41.81
N ASN A 64 21.16 25.80 -42.89
CA ASN A 64 21.28 24.50 -43.57
C ASN A 64 22.62 23.82 -43.21
N GLY A 65 22.58 22.82 -42.33
CA GLY A 65 23.75 22.08 -41.88
C GLY A 65 24.68 22.87 -40.94
N VAL A 66 24.17 23.94 -40.33
CA VAL A 66 24.94 24.77 -39.39
C VAL A 66 25.23 23.96 -38.12
N SER A 67 26.50 23.91 -37.71
CA SER A 67 26.97 23.20 -36.50
C SER A 67 27.66 24.12 -35.48
N GLU A 68 27.44 25.43 -35.60
CA GLU A 68 28.04 26.49 -34.78
C GLU A 68 26.94 27.26 -34.03
N SER A 69 27.29 27.93 -32.93
CA SER A 69 26.34 28.81 -32.24
C SER A 69 26.03 30.07 -33.05
N ILE A 70 24.74 30.40 -33.19
CA ILE A 70 24.26 31.68 -33.70
C ILE A 70 24.18 32.68 -32.55
N ALA A 71 25.16 33.57 -32.51
CA ALA A 71 25.24 34.67 -31.55
C ALA A 71 24.56 35.97 -32.05
N ASN A 72 24.01 35.96 -33.26
CA ASN A 72 23.29 37.09 -33.83
C ASN A 72 21.91 37.25 -33.19
N VAL A 73 21.51 38.49 -32.93
CA VAL A 73 20.15 38.80 -32.47
C VAL A 73 19.18 38.61 -33.63
N LEU A 74 18.19 37.75 -33.41
CA LEU A 74 17.09 37.49 -34.31
C LEU A 74 15.86 38.28 -33.85
N SER A 75 15.20 38.95 -34.78
CA SER A 75 13.88 39.54 -34.59
C SER A 75 12.97 39.13 -35.73
N GLY A 76 11.67 39.10 -35.50
CA GLY A 76 10.73 38.74 -36.55
C GLY A 76 9.28 38.83 -36.10
N VAL A 77 8.40 38.97 -37.08
CA VAL A 77 6.95 38.97 -36.84
C VAL A 77 6.42 37.54 -36.70
N ALA A 78 5.23 37.39 -36.12
CA ALA A 78 4.52 36.11 -36.12
C ALA A 78 4.46 35.53 -37.55
N GLY A 79 4.53 34.21 -37.72
CA GLY A 79 4.51 33.56 -39.03
C GLY A 79 5.84 33.58 -39.82
N SER A 80 6.78 34.49 -39.52
CA SER A 80 8.14 34.37 -40.07
C SER A 80 8.84 33.10 -39.58
N THR A 81 9.77 32.55 -40.36
CA THR A 81 10.35 31.23 -40.08
C THR A 81 11.87 31.24 -40.08
N VAL A 82 12.46 30.58 -39.09
CA VAL A 82 13.87 30.18 -39.07
C VAL A 82 13.91 28.66 -39.34
N ASP A 83 14.29 28.27 -40.55
CA ASP A 83 14.41 26.87 -40.94
C ASP A 83 15.77 26.33 -40.48
N ILE A 84 15.75 25.24 -39.72
CA ILE A 84 16.93 24.56 -39.19
C ILE A 84 16.94 23.16 -39.78
N ILE A 85 17.70 23.00 -40.85
CA ILE A 85 17.60 21.84 -41.73
C ILE A 85 18.95 21.24 -42.07
N GLY A 86 18.95 20.09 -42.75
CA GLY A 86 20.16 19.48 -43.29
C GLY A 86 21.07 18.86 -42.22
N GLY A 87 20.49 18.40 -41.11
CA GLY A 87 21.26 17.86 -39.97
C GLY A 87 22.03 18.94 -39.23
N ALA A 88 21.48 20.16 -39.15
CA ALA A 88 22.06 21.23 -38.37
C ALA A 88 22.11 20.84 -36.88
N ASP A 89 23.17 21.24 -36.18
CA ASP A 89 23.33 21.09 -34.74
C ASP A 89 23.81 22.43 -34.17
N THR A 90 22.85 23.35 -34.03
CA THR A 90 23.12 24.76 -33.76
C THR A 90 22.60 25.17 -32.39
N ALA A 91 23.26 26.14 -31.77
CA ALA A 91 22.78 26.77 -30.53
C ALA A 91 22.40 28.22 -30.78
N LEU A 92 21.34 28.71 -30.14
CA LEU A 92 21.04 30.15 -30.08
C LEU A 92 21.51 30.68 -28.75
N THR A 93 22.43 31.66 -28.78
CA THR A 93 23.00 32.23 -27.55
C THR A 93 22.63 33.70 -27.36
N ALA A 94 22.10 34.35 -28.39
CA ALA A 94 21.66 35.74 -28.33
C ALA A 94 20.34 35.91 -27.57
N ASN A 95 20.03 37.15 -27.20
CA ASN A 95 18.69 37.53 -26.74
C ASN A 95 17.79 37.82 -27.95
N ASN A 96 16.97 36.85 -28.29
CA ASN A 96 15.99 36.86 -29.38
C ASN A 96 14.56 37.16 -28.88
N SER A 97 14.41 37.91 -27.78
CA SER A 97 13.10 38.32 -27.24
C SER A 97 12.20 39.06 -28.25
N GLY A 98 12.78 39.66 -29.29
CA GLY A 98 12.05 40.28 -30.39
C GLY A 98 11.62 39.33 -31.52
N PHE A 99 11.90 38.02 -31.41
CA PHE A 99 11.46 37.02 -32.38
C PHE A 99 10.12 36.41 -31.98
N LEU A 100 9.12 36.57 -32.85
CA LEU A 100 7.75 36.09 -32.64
C LEU A 100 7.36 34.97 -33.61
N GLY A 101 8.30 34.52 -34.45
CA GLY A 101 8.08 33.56 -35.53
C GLY A 101 8.16 32.09 -35.08
N GLN A 102 8.45 31.22 -36.05
CA GLN A 102 8.64 29.78 -35.85
C GLN A 102 10.09 29.37 -36.09
N TYR A 103 10.63 28.49 -35.25
CA TYR A 103 11.81 27.70 -35.57
C TYR A 103 11.35 26.35 -36.12
N ALA A 104 11.60 26.08 -37.40
CA ALA A 104 11.18 24.85 -38.07
C ALA A 104 12.38 23.91 -38.22
N LEU A 105 12.41 22.83 -37.45
CA LEU A 105 13.48 21.82 -37.50
C LEU A 105 13.05 20.67 -38.40
N ALA A 106 13.93 20.27 -39.31
CA ALA A 106 13.74 19.10 -40.16
C ALA A 106 15.07 18.41 -40.52
N GLY A 107 14.99 17.13 -40.87
CA GLY A 107 16.14 16.38 -41.40
C GLY A 107 17.13 15.95 -40.32
N ASN A 108 16.63 15.58 -39.13
CA ASN A 108 17.41 15.19 -37.96
C ASN A 108 18.27 16.33 -37.43
N SER A 109 17.69 17.52 -37.35
CA SER A 109 18.39 18.72 -36.87
C SER A 109 18.16 18.94 -35.38
N LYS A 110 19.14 19.54 -34.71
CA LYS A 110 19.12 19.90 -33.29
C LYS A 110 19.27 21.41 -33.11
N LEU A 111 18.38 21.97 -32.28
CA LEU A 111 18.45 23.35 -31.81
C LEU A 111 18.69 23.35 -30.31
N THR A 112 19.77 23.99 -29.85
CA THR A 112 20.10 24.09 -28.42
C THR A 112 19.87 25.51 -27.90
N VAL A 113 19.20 25.61 -26.74
CA VAL A 113 18.95 26.88 -26.05
C VAL A 113 19.11 26.71 -24.53
N ALA A 114 19.54 27.78 -23.85
CA ALA A 114 19.75 27.79 -22.41
C ALA A 114 18.80 28.76 -21.67
N SER A 115 17.95 29.50 -22.38
CA SER A 115 16.97 30.41 -21.79
C SER A 115 15.82 30.71 -22.75
N THR A 116 14.67 31.14 -22.21
CA THR A 116 13.52 31.62 -22.99
C THR A 116 13.89 32.73 -23.96
N ASN A 117 14.82 33.61 -23.57
CA ASN A 117 15.30 34.70 -24.41
C ASN A 117 16.00 34.20 -25.68
N ASN A 118 16.55 32.98 -25.70
CA ASN A 118 17.21 32.46 -26.90
C ASN A 118 16.22 32.10 -28.03
N LEU A 119 14.97 31.77 -27.69
CA LEU A 119 13.91 31.55 -28.69
C LEU A 119 13.07 32.81 -28.92
N GLY A 120 12.88 33.63 -27.88
CA GLY A 120 11.86 34.67 -27.83
C GLY A 120 10.57 34.11 -27.22
N ALA A 121 10.01 34.80 -26.22
CA ALA A 121 8.99 34.22 -25.34
C ALA A 121 7.65 33.85 -26.02
N SER A 122 7.40 34.35 -27.23
CA SER A 122 6.16 34.09 -27.98
C SER A 122 6.38 33.34 -29.30
N SER A 123 7.59 32.83 -29.53
CA SER A 123 7.87 32.01 -30.71
C SER A 123 7.39 30.57 -30.54
N SER A 124 7.31 29.85 -31.66
CA SER A 124 6.97 28.42 -31.69
C SER A 124 8.14 27.60 -32.25
N VAL A 125 8.17 26.31 -31.90
CA VAL A 125 9.10 25.33 -32.47
C VAL A 125 8.30 24.21 -33.14
N ALA A 126 8.66 23.87 -34.37
CA ALA A 126 8.07 22.77 -35.11
C ALA A 126 9.15 21.70 -35.36
N LEU A 127 8.92 20.49 -34.88
CA LEU A 127 9.82 19.34 -35.01
C LEU A 127 9.24 18.37 -36.06
N ALA A 128 9.74 18.45 -37.29
CA ALA A 128 9.10 17.78 -38.43
C ALA A 128 9.08 16.24 -38.29
N GLY A 129 10.12 15.63 -37.74
CA GLY A 129 10.23 14.20 -37.54
C GLY A 129 10.87 13.79 -36.22
N ALA A 130 10.85 12.49 -35.93
CA ALA A 130 11.32 11.90 -34.68
C ALA A 130 12.82 12.13 -34.38
N GLY A 131 13.63 12.48 -35.39
CA GLY A 131 15.05 12.80 -35.21
C GLY A 131 15.33 14.29 -34.96
N ASP A 132 14.32 15.17 -35.04
CA ASP A 132 14.49 16.59 -34.81
C ASP A 132 14.37 16.91 -33.32
N THR A 133 15.33 17.66 -32.78
CA THR A 133 15.46 17.86 -31.33
C THR A 133 15.53 19.33 -30.95
N LEU A 134 14.64 19.77 -30.06
CA LEU A 134 14.84 20.98 -29.28
C LEU A 134 15.49 20.61 -27.95
N SER A 135 16.71 21.09 -27.71
CA SER A 135 17.50 20.81 -26.52
C SER A 135 17.52 22.02 -25.58
N LEU A 136 16.90 21.87 -24.42
CA LEU A 136 16.96 22.79 -23.30
C LEU A 136 18.16 22.41 -22.42
N SER A 137 19.36 22.82 -22.85
CA SER A 137 20.64 22.51 -22.19
C SER A 137 20.98 23.62 -21.19
N GLY A 138 21.14 23.28 -19.92
CA GLY A 138 21.39 24.24 -18.83
C GLY A 138 20.26 25.27 -18.65
N PHE A 139 19.06 24.99 -19.19
CA PHE A 139 17.91 25.88 -19.11
C PHE A 139 17.35 25.89 -17.69
N ASN A 140 17.08 27.08 -17.14
CA ASN A 140 16.44 27.22 -15.83
C ASN A 140 15.20 28.12 -15.91
N GLY A 141 14.07 27.61 -15.42
CA GLY A 141 12.81 28.35 -15.27
C GLY A 141 11.67 27.81 -16.14
N THR A 142 10.61 28.60 -16.28
CA THR A 142 9.43 28.22 -17.05
C THR A 142 9.70 28.29 -18.55
N PHE A 143 9.58 27.15 -19.23
CA PHE A 143 9.55 27.12 -20.68
C PHE A 143 8.18 27.66 -21.13
N GLY A 144 8.13 28.64 -22.03
CA GLY A 144 6.88 29.31 -22.42
C GLY A 144 6.48 29.12 -23.88
N ASN A 145 7.38 28.54 -24.69
CA ASN A 145 7.19 28.36 -26.12
C ASN A 145 6.28 27.16 -26.41
N SER A 146 5.60 27.19 -27.56
CA SER A 146 4.89 26.02 -28.08
C SER A 146 5.84 25.12 -28.89
N VAL A 147 5.64 23.81 -28.78
CA VAL A 147 6.41 22.80 -29.52
C VAL A 147 5.43 21.85 -30.19
N THR A 148 5.55 21.72 -31.51
CA THR A 148 4.66 20.89 -32.33
C THR A 148 5.44 19.86 -33.11
N GLY A 149 4.72 18.88 -33.67
CA GLY A 149 5.32 17.82 -34.49
C GLY A 149 5.61 16.55 -33.68
N SER A 150 6.62 15.79 -34.11
CA SER A 150 6.87 14.42 -33.62
C SER A 150 8.30 14.17 -33.14
N GLY A 151 9.10 15.23 -33.01
CA GLY A 151 10.48 15.15 -32.53
C GLY A 151 10.61 15.08 -31.01
N VAL A 152 11.79 15.46 -30.53
CA VAL A 152 12.17 15.37 -29.13
C VAL A 152 12.32 16.76 -28.52
N LEU A 153 11.67 16.97 -27.37
CA LEU A 153 12.03 18.02 -26.42
C LEU A 153 12.94 17.42 -25.36
N GLN A 154 14.24 17.71 -25.45
CA GLN A 154 15.27 17.20 -24.55
C GLN A 154 15.57 18.23 -23.46
N VAL A 155 15.52 17.80 -22.20
CA VAL A 155 15.95 18.55 -21.02
C VAL A 155 17.25 17.92 -20.53
N THR A 156 18.35 18.69 -20.52
CA THR A 156 19.69 18.11 -20.32
C THR A 156 20.69 19.12 -19.74
N ASP A 157 21.92 18.67 -19.46
CA ASP A 157 23.01 19.46 -18.91
C ASP A 157 22.60 20.21 -17.63
N ASP A 158 22.11 19.46 -16.63
CA ASP A 158 21.65 19.98 -15.33
C ASP A 158 20.53 21.05 -15.44
N ALA A 159 19.76 21.03 -16.52
CA ALA A 159 18.61 21.93 -16.68
C ALA A 159 17.53 21.68 -15.61
N GLU A 160 16.86 22.75 -15.23
CA GLU A 160 15.67 22.76 -14.35
C GLU A 160 14.54 23.48 -15.08
N VAL A 161 13.80 22.73 -15.90
CA VAL A 161 12.75 23.26 -16.76
C VAL A 161 11.41 23.10 -16.07
N THR A 162 10.57 24.14 -16.05
CA THR A 162 9.18 24.04 -15.59
C THR A 162 8.21 24.09 -16.77
N LEU A 163 7.31 23.11 -16.82
CA LEU A 163 6.10 23.12 -17.64
C LEU A 163 4.88 23.36 -16.76
N THR A 164 3.96 24.16 -17.27
CA THR A 164 2.66 24.50 -16.71
C THR A 164 1.55 24.04 -17.65
N SER A 165 0.29 24.12 -17.23
CA SER A 165 -0.85 23.86 -18.12
C SER A 165 -0.98 24.81 -19.31
N SER A 166 -0.24 25.92 -19.33
CA SER A 166 -0.21 26.86 -20.46
C SER A 166 0.79 26.47 -21.57
N ASN A 167 1.61 25.43 -21.33
CA ASN A 167 2.59 24.98 -22.30
C ASN A 167 1.95 24.32 -23.52
N GLY A 168 2.24 24.87 -24.71
CA GLY A 168 1.77 24.34 -25.99
C GLY A 168 2.66 23.22 -26.55
N VAL A 169 3.05 22.23 -25.74
CA VAL A 169 3.80 21.07 -26.22
C VAL A 169 2.81 20.00 -26.70
N SER A 170 2.91 19.60 -27.96
CA SER A 170 2.01 18.59 -28.55
C SER A 170 2.28 17.20 -27.96
N ASN A 171 1.22 16.41 -27.71
CA ASN A 171 1.31 15.03 -27.20
C ASN A 171 2.17 14.10 -28.08
N ALA A 172 2.37 14.42 -29.36
CA ALA A 172 3.21 13.64 -30.26
C ALA A 172 4.72 13.92 -30.08
N VAL A 173 5.08 14.99 -29.37
CA VAL A 173 6.47 15.30 -29.01
C VAL A 173 6.91 14.36 -27.89
N THR A 174 8.05 13.71 -28.06
CA THR A 174 8.70 12.92 -27.02
C THR A 174 9.42 13.84 -26.05
N ILE A 175 9.29 13.57 -24.76
CA ILE A 175 10.02 14.28 -23.70
C ILE A 175 11.17 13.39 -23.24
N ASP A 176 12.39 13.90 -23.34
CA ASP A 176 13.60 13.22 -22.89
C ASP A 176 14.26 14.00 -21.75
N ILE A 177 14.36 13.40 -20.56
CA ILE A 177 15.00 14.01 -19.39
C ILE A 177 16.34 13.32 -19.16
N ALA A 178 17.42 13.89 -19.69
CA ALA A 178 18.76 13.31 -19.65
C ALA A 178 19.61 13.99 -18.58
N ASP A 179 19.78 13.33 -17.43
CA ASP A 179 20.53 13.83 -16.27
C ASP A 179 20.15 15.28 -15.86
N ALA A 180 18.84 15.58 -15.86
CA ALA A 180 18.31 16.92 -15.60
C ALA A 180 16.95 16.84 -14.87
N THR A 181 16.31 17.98 -14.62
CA THR A 181 15.02 18.08 -13.93
C THR A 181 13.95 18.72 -14.81
N LEU A 182 12.81 18.03 -14.92
CA LEU A 182 11.57 18.57 -15.45
C LEU A 182 10.55 18.72 -14.32
N ASN A 183 10.09 19.95 -14.07
CA ASN A 183 9.04 20.24 -13.11
C ASN A 183 7.71 20.39 -13.85
N LEU A 184 6.71 19.64 -13.43
CA LEU A 184 5.32 19.79 -13.84
C LEU A 184 4.57 20.57 -12.76
N ASP A 185 4.27 21.83 -13.06
CA ASP A 185 3.53 22.73 -12.19
C ASP A 185 2.03 22.67 -12.54
N ASP A 186 1.28 22.03 -11.66
CA ASP A 186 -0.18 21.90 -11.68
C ASP A 186 -0.78 21.17 -12.88
N ILE A 187 0.02 20.33 -13.55
CA ILE A 187 -0.43 19.50 -14.67
C ILE A 187 -1.16 18.26 -14.13
N ALA A 188 -2.38 18.01 -14.63
CA ALA A 188 -3.19 16.85 -14.21
C ALA A 188 -2.94 15.59 -15.05
N LEU A 189 -2.61 15.73 -16.34
CA LEU A 189 -2.38 14.61 -17.25
C LEU A 189 -1.09 14.86 -18.03
N PHE A 190 -0.11 13.96 -17.89
CA PHE A 190 1.10 13.95 -18.71
C PHE A 190 0.99 12.85 -19.77
N ASN A 191 0.84 13.23 -21.04
CA ASN A 191 0.53 12.30 -22.14
C ASN A 191 1.52 12.43 -23.30
N HIS A 192 2.80 12.34 -22.97
CA HIS A 192 3.92 12.31 -23.91
C HIS A 192 4.75 11.05 -23.69
N VAL A 193 5.30 10.47 -24.75
CA VAL A 193 6.36 9.46 -24.60
C VAL A 193 7.46 10.06 -23.72
N LEU A 194 7.82 9.35 -22.64
CA LEU A 194 8.82 9.81 -21.67
C LEU A 194 10.05 8.90 -21.70
N THR A 195 11.22 9.50 -21.90
CA THR A 195 12.51 8.80 -21.90
C THR A 195 13.53 9.53 -21.01
N GLY A 196 14.68 8.90 -20.85
CA GLY A 196 15.78 9.43 -20.06
C GLY A 196 15.81 8.88 -18.64
N ASN A 197 16.69 9.46 -17.83
CA ASN A 197 17.10 8.98 -16.51
C ASN A 197 17.11 10.09 -15.44
N GLY A 198 16.67 11.30 -15.79
CA GLY A 198 16.64 12.43 -14.86
C GLY A 198 15.48 12.41 -13.86
N LEU A 199 15.10 13.59 -13.39
CA LEU A 199 14.05 13.80 -12.39
C LEU A 199 12.81 14.42 -13.04
N LEU A 200 11.68 13.73 -12.94
CA LEU A 200 10.36 14.30 -13.19
C LEU A 200 9.73 14.68 -11.85
N ASN A 201 9.70 15.98 -11.54
CA ASN A 201 9.03 16.52 -10.36
C ASN A 201 7.59 16.87 -10.72
N VAL A 202 6.63 16.40 -9.92
CA VAL A 202 5.21 16.70 -10.08
C VAL A 202 4.70 17.36 -8.81
N ALA A 203 4.19 18.58 -8.95
CA ALA A 203 3.53 19.31 -7.88
C ALA A 203 2.16 19.80 -8.35
N LYS A 204 1.12 19.57 -7.54
CA LYS A 204 -0.22 20.11 -7.79
C LYS A 204 -0.49 21.27 -6.83
N ASN A 205 -1.29 22.24 -7.25
CA ASN A 205 -1.71 23.34 -6.38
C ASN A 205 -2.88 22.93 -5.46
N ASP A 206 -3.69 21.97 -5.91
CA ASP A 206 -4.81 21.39 -5.18
C ASP A 206 -4.64 19.87 -5.09
N ALA A 207 -4.36 19.38 -3.88
CA ALA A 207 -4.16 17.96 -3.58
C ALA A 207 -5.37 17.09 -3.96
N SER A 208 -6.58 17.66 -4.07
CA SER A 208 -7.78 16.92 -4.48
C SER A 208 -7.81 16.59 -5.97
N THR A 209 -6.94 17.21 -6.78
CA THR A 209 -6.84 16.93 -8.21
C THR A 209 -5.78 15.88 -8.48
N ALA A 210 -6.17 14.79 -9.14
CA ALA A 210 -5.26 13.70 -9.46
C ALA A 210 -4.23 14.13 -10.53
N PHE A 211 -3.03 13.56 -10.43
CA PHE A 211 -2.07 13.47 -11.52
C PHE A 211 -2.13 12.07 -12.14
N ASP A 212 -2.14 11.99 -13.46
CA ASP A 212 -2.06 10.73 -14.19
C ASP A 212 -1.06 10.81 -15.35
N PHE A 213 -0.40 9.69 -15.62
CA PHE A 213 0.24 9.41 -16.89
C PHE A 213 -0.81 8.92 -17.88
N GLY A 214 -0.75 9.44 -19.10
CA GLY A 214 -1.55 8.92 -20.20
C GLY A 214 -0.93 7.66 -20.81
N SER A 215 -1.76 6.88 -21.50
CA SER A 215 -1.34 5.62 -22.17
C SER A 215 -0.20 5.76 -23.18
N THR A 216 0.13 6.98 -23.66
CA THR A 216 1.24 7.22 -24.61
C THR A 216 2.60 7.28 -23.94
N VAL A 217 2.68 7.39 -22.62
CA VAL A 217 3.93 7.62 -21.90
C VAL A 217 4.91 6.46 -22.07
N GLY A 218 4.40 5.23 -22.00
CA GLY A 218 5.22 4.01 -22.07
C GLY A 218 6.16 3.85 -20.88
N GLY A 219 6.92 2.75 -20.84
CA GLY A 219 7.77 2.39 -19.70
C GLY A 219 9.28 2.60 -19.93
N ALA A 220 9.67 3.56 -20.78
CA ALA A 220 11.07 3.75 -21.18
C ALA A 220 11.88 4.61 -20.20
N PHE A 221 11.22 5.53 -19.49
CA PHE A 221 11.85 6.38 -18.48
C PHE A 221 12.41 5.54 -17.33
N SER A 222 13.69 5.77 -16.99
CA SER A 222 14.39 5.06 -15.91
C SER A 222 14.88 5.98 -14.80
N GLY A 223 14.33 7.19 -14.73
CA GLY A 223 14.68 8.18 -13.72
C GLY A 223 13.79 8.10 -12.49
N ILE A 224 13.63 9.23 -11.82
CA ILE A 224 12.79 9.38 -10.63
C ILE A 224 11.54 10.17 -11.00
N VAL A 225 10.36 9.64 -10.64
CA VAL A 225 9.10 10.38 -10.64
C VAL A 225 8.83 10.79 -9.19
N ASN A 226 9.03 12.08 -8.88
CA ASN A 226 8.85 12.62 -7.55
C ASN A 226 7.50 13.33 -7.43
N LEU A 227 6.68 12.87 -6.49
CA LEU A 227 5.35 13.39 -6.23
C LEU A 227 5.32 14.23 -4.95
N THR A 228 4.83 15.47 -5.04
CA THR A 228 4.64 16.38 -3.90
C THR A 228 3.26 17.02 -3.97
N ASN A 229 2.50 17.01 -2.86
CA ASN A 229 1.15 17.57 -2.81
C ASN A 229 0.22 17.05 -3.94
N THR A 230 0.23 15.74 -4.18
CA THR A 230 -0.49 15.10 -5.31
C THR A 230 -1.45 14.01 -4.83
N THR A 231 -2.58 13.83 -5.50
CA THR A 231 -3.30 12.54 -5.49
C THR A 231 -2.86 11.69 -6.68
N PHE A 232 -2.53 10.43 -6.44
CA PHE A 232 -2.06 9.49 -7.47
C PHE A 232 -2.68 8.11 -7.25
N ALA A 233 -3.06 7.42 -8.31
CA ALA A 233 -3.48 6.02 -8.24
C ALA A 233 -2.48 5.16 -9.01
N LEU A 234 -2.13 3.97 -8.51
CA LEU A 234 -1.36 2.99 -9.30
C LEU A 234 -2.27 2.30 -10.33
N SER A 235 -2.81 3.10 -11.27
CA SER A 235 -3.62 2.66 -12.40
C SER A 235 -2.79 1.88 -13.42
N ALA A 236 -3.42 1.32 -14.47
CA ALA A 236 -2.71 0.60 -15.55
C ALA A 236 -1.64 1.46 -16.22
N ASP A 237 -2.02 2.66 -16.65
CA ASP A 237 -1.14 3.57 -17.35
C ASP A 237 -0.05 4.12 -16.42
N ASN A 238 -0.40 4.45 -15.18
CA ASN A 238 0.55 4.94 -14.17
C ASN A 238 1.61 3.90 -13.81
N ALA A 239 1.22 2.64 -13.61
CA ALA A 239 2.18 1.57 -13.36
C ALA A 239 3.05 1.27 -14.59
N ALA A 240 2.49 1.36 -15.80
CA ALA A 240 3.25 1.17 -17.04
C ALA A 240 4.35 2.24 -17.22
N ALA A 241 4.06 3.50 -16.88
CA ALA A 241 5.03 4.59 -16.87
C ALA A 241 6.19 4.36 -15.89
N LEU A 242 5.91 3.63 -14.80
CA LEU A 242 6.86 3.35 -13.71
C LEU A 242 7.59 2.01 -13.85
N ALA A 243 7.45 1.32 -14.99
CA ALA A 243 8.03 0.00 -15.22
C ALA A 243 9.57 -0.04 -15.07
N ARG A 244 10.25 1.10 -15.26
CA ARG A 244 11.71 1.24 -15.12
C ARG A 244 12.13 2.40 -14.22
N ALA A 245 11.18 3.17 -13.68
CA ALA A 245 11.41 4.37 -12.90
C ALA A 245 11.19 4.12 -11.41
N THR A 246 11.82 4.94 -10.57
CA THR A 246 11.53 4.99 -9.14
C THR A 246 10.42 5.99 -8.88
N LEU A 247 9.31 5.53 -8.28
CA LEU A 247 8.28 6.41 -7.74
C LEU A 247 8.71 6.90 -6.36
N LYS A 248 8.88 8.21 -6.19
CA LYS A 248 9.17 8.83 -4.90
C LYS A 248 7.93 9.56 -4.37
N LEU A 249 7.47 9.14 -3.19
CA LEU A 249 6.35 9.74 -2.48
C LEU A 249 6.89 10.74 -1.45
N SER A 250 6.97 12.00 -1.84
CA SER A 250 7.38 13.10 -0.96
C SER A 250 6.17 13.67 -0.20
N ASP A 251 6.42 14.70 0.62
CA ASP A 251 5.42 15.34 1.48
C ASP A 251 4.10 15.67 0.74
N ASP A 252 3.00 15.45 1.47
CA ASP A 252 1.62 15.68 1.04
C ASP A 252 1.17 14.92 -0.23
N SER A 253 1.99 13.99 -0.75
CA SER A 253 1.54 13.06 -1.77
C SER A 253 0.70 11.94 -1.16
N VAL A 254 -0.38 11.56 -1.84
CA VAL A 254 -1.27 10.45 -1.48
C VAL A 254 -1.37 9.52 -2.67
N THR A 255 -0.84 8.31 -2.52
CA THR A 255 -0.90 7.26 -3.56
C THR A 255 -1.81 6.12 -3.13
N THR A 256 -2.77 5.74 -3.99
CA THR A 256 -3.63 4.57 -3.77
C THR A 256 -3.22 3.41 -4.66
N VAL A 257 -3.00 2.23 -4.09
CA VAL A 257 -2.60 1.02 -4.84
C VAL A 257 -3.77 0.41 -5.64
N GLY A 258 -4.96 0.38 -5.03
CA GLY A 258 -6.14 -0.28 -5.58
C GLY A 258 -6.11 -1.80 -5.40
N ALA A 259 -7.12 -2.49 -5.94
CA ALA A 259 -7.34 -3.93 -5.74
C ALA A 259 -6.69 -4.83 -6.81
N THR A 260 -5.62 -4.36 -7.46
CA THR A 260 -4.91 -5.15 -8.48
C THR A 260 -3.44 -5.02 -8.23
N ASP A 261 -2.74 -6.16 -8.17
CA ASP A 261 -1.30 -6.20 -7.98
C ASP A 261 -0.58 -5.38 -9.04
N ARG A 262 0.46 -4.65 -8.61
CA ARG A 262 1.23 -3.75 -9.46
C ARG A 262 2.70 -4.05 -9.39
N THR A 263 3.39 -3.90 -10.52
CA THR A 263 4.85 -3.98 -10.57
C THR A 263 5.40 -2.63 -10.98
N LEU A 264 6.32 -2.11 -10.16
CA LEU A 264 7.11 -0.91 -10.44
C LEU A 264 8.59 -1.29 -10.39
N HIS A 265 9.48 -0.42 -10.88
CA HIS A 265 10.91 -0.67 -10.68
C HIS A 265 11.34 -0.35 -9.25
N GLY A 266 11.12 0.90 -8.81
CA GLY A 266 11.49 1.34 -7.46
C GLY A 266 10.36 2.11 -6.77
N LEU A 267 10.34 2.06 -5.45
CA LEU A 267 9.45 2.86 -4.60
C LEU A 267 10.25 3.47 -3.45
N ASP A 268 10.23 4.79 -3.35
CA ASP A 268 10.86 5.58 -2.29
C ASP A 268 9.77 6.26 -1.45
N LEU A 269 9.56 5.77 -0.23
CA LEU A 269 8.67 6.37 0.75
C LEU A 269 9.43 7.42 1.53
N ASN A 270 9.14 8.70 1.27
CA ASN A 270 9.89 9.83 1.81
C ASN A 270 8.99 11.02 2.18
N GLY A 271 7.91 10.73 2.92
CA GLY A 271 7.00 11.73 3.50
C GLY A 271 5.53 11.55 3.08
N GLY A 272 5.27 10.96 1.92
CA GLY A 272 3.92 10.74 1.40
C GLY A 272 3.13 9.63 2.12
N THR A 273 1.85 9.53 1.78
CA THR A 273 0.95 8.46 2.21
C THR A 273 0.74 7.44 1.10
N LEU A 274 0.92 6.15 1.42
CA LEU A 274 0.58 5.04 0.54
C LEU A 274 -0.61 4.26 1.12
N ILE A 275 -1.68 4.15 0.34
CA ILE A 275 -2.95 3.54 0.75
C ILE A 275 -3.13 2.19 0.08
N PHE A 276 -3.34 1.16 0.91
CA PHE A 276 -3.70 -0.19 0.50
C PHE A 276 -5.15 -0.50 0.84
N ASP A 277 -5.81 -1.22 -0.06
CA ASP A 277 -7.08 -1.88 0.24
C ASP A 277 -6.79 -3.29 0.77
N GLY A 278 -7.40 -3.64 1.90
CA GLY A 278 -7.15 -4.87 2.65
C GLY A 278 -6.92 -4.56 4.12
N SER A 279 -7.49 -5.39 5.00
CA SER A 279 -7.34 -5.27 6.44
C SER A 279 -7.09 -6.65 7.06
N PRO A 280 -6.45 -6.70 8.24
CA PRO A 280 -6.48 -7.92 9.03
C PRO A 280 -7.92 -8.37 9.30
N PRO A 281 -8.20 -9.68 9.18
CA PRO A 281 -7.22 -10.76 9.24
C PRO A 281 -6.82 -11.37 7.88
N GLN A 282 -6.64 -10.56 6.84
CA GLN A 282 -6.10 -11.05 5.58
C GLN A 282 -4.58 -11.30 5.66
N SER A 283 -4.09 -12.22 4.84
CA SER A 283 -2.66 -12.55 4.67
C SER A 283 -1.96 -11.68 3.61
N GLN A 284 -2.72 -11.00 2.76
CA GLN A 284 -2.24 -10.04 1.78
C GLN A 284 -3.30 -8.97 1.53
N ALA A 285 -2.85 -7.79 1.11
CA ALA A 285 -3.74 -6.75 0.61
C ALA A 285 -4.46 -7.19 -0.68
N ASN A 286 -5.56 -6.53 -1.01
CA ASN A 286 -6.29 -6.74 -2.27
C ASN A 286 -5.46 -6.34 -3.50
N GLY A 287 -4.42 -5.51 -3.32
CA GLY A 287 -3.40 -5.23 -4.33
C GLY A 287 -2.03 -5.14 -3.69
N VAL A 288 -1.14 -6.05 -4.05
CA VAL A 288 0.26 -6.08 -3.61
C VAL A 288 1.13 -5.35 -4.62
N VAL A 289 2.07 -4.53 -4.13
CA VAL A 289 3.07 -3.88 -4.98
C VAL A 289 4.34 -4.72 -5.01
N THR A 290 4.84 -5.04 -6.18
CA THR A 290 6.14 -5.69 -6.38
C THR A 290 7.15 -4.67 -6.92
N VAL A 291 8.30 -4.55 -6.26
CA VAL A 291 9.39 -3.65 -6.67
C VAL A 291 10.75 -4.33 -6.65
N THR A 292 11.71 -3.79 -7.39
CA THR A 292 13.12 -4.17 -7.23
C THR A 292 13.69 -3.51 -5.99
N ASP A 293 13.55 -2.18 -5.91
CA ASP A 293 14.14 -1.38 -4.84
C ASP A 293 13.06 -0.66 -4.03
N LEU A 294 13.07 -0.89 -2.71
CA LEU A 294 12.19 -0.25 -1.75
C LEU A 294 13.02 0.57 -0.75
N ALA A 295 12.74 1.86 -0.63
CA ALA A 295 13.32 2.73 0.40
C ALA A 295 12.27 3.16 1.41
N LEU A 296 12.54 2.91 2.70
CA LEU A 296 11.68 3.20 3.84
C LEU A 296 12.26 4.40 4.62
N ASN A 297 12.16 5.60 4.07
CA ASN A 297 12.75 6.81 4.65
C ASN A 297 11.81 7.49 5.64
N SER A 298 10.58 7.79 5.24
CA SER A 298 9.52 8.40 6.07
C SER A 298 8.16 8.35 5.37
N GLY A 299 7.08 8.68 6.09
CA GLY A 299 5.74 8.79 5.54
C GLY A 299 4.75 7.83 6.21
N THR A 300 3.59 7.65 5.59
CA THR A 300 2.47 6.93 6.18
C THR A 300 2.04 5.76 5.33
N ILE A 301 1.87 4.60 5.96
CA ILE A 301 1.15 3.46 5.40
C ILE A 301 -0.27 3.49 5.94
N SER A 302 -1.26 3.55 5.06
CA SER A 302 -2.67 3.46 5.42
C SER A 302 -3.25 2.17 4.88
N ILE A 303 -3.81 1.34 5.74
CA ILE A 303 -4.61 0.18 5.33
C ILE A 303 -6.08 0.50 5.55
N THR A 304 -6.89 0.21 4.55
CA THR A 304 -8.33 0.41 4.56
C THR A 304 -9.00 -0.88 4.14
N GLY A 305 -10.02 -1.37 4.86
CA GLY A 305 -10.62 -2.63 4.45
C GLY A 305 -11.67 -3.19 5.39
N ALA A 306 -12.77 -2.46 5.59
CA ALA A 306 -14.03 -2.93 6.16
C ALA A 306 -14.01 -3.48 7.61
N GLY A 307 -14.70 -2.77 8.51
CA GLY A 307 -14.88 -3.14 9.92
C GLY A 307 -15.67 -4.43 10.21
N ASN A 308 -15.95 -5.27 9.21
CA ASN A 308 -16.67 -6.54 9.34
C ASN A 308 -15.90 -7.67 8.65
N TRP A 309 -15.65 -8.76 9.38
CA TRP A 309 -14.99 -9.97 8.89
C TRP A 309 -15.93 -11.18 8.97
N GLU A 310 -16.18 -11.84 7.85
CA GLU A 310 -16.90 -13.12 7.80
C GLU A 310 -15.96 -14.28 8.20
N ASN A 311 -16.17 -14.83 9.39
CA ASN A 311 -15.42 -15.97 9.93
C ASN A 311 -16.21 -17.28 9.78
N GLU A 312 -16.50 -17.66 8.53
CA GLU A 312 -17.16 -18.93 8.21
C GLU A 312 -16.11 -20.05 8.11
N HIS A 313 -16.35 -21.19 8.77
CA HIS A 313 -15.43 -22.34 8.74
C HIS A 313 -15.78 -23.30 7.59
N PRO A 314 -14.79 -23.82 6.82
CA PRO A 314 -13.36 -23.57 6.96
C PRO A 314 -12.95 -22.19 6.43
N VAL A 315 -12.05 -21.53 7.14
CA VAL A 315 -11.52 -20.23 6.71
C VAL A 315 -10.55 -20.45 5.54
N THR A 316 -10.78 -19.77 4.42
CA THR A 316 -9.95 -19.88 3.22
C THR A 316 -9.12 -18.63 2.96
N PRO A 317 -7.90 -18.76 2.41
CA PRO A 317 -7.09 -17.61 1.99
C PRO A 317 -7.86 -16.66 1.03
N PRO A 318 -7.62 -15.34 1.11
CA PRO A 318 -6.57 -14.68 1.89
C PRO A 318 -6.91 -14.52 3.38
N ASN A 319 -8.12 -14.85 3.84
CA ASN A 319 -8.49 -14.75 5.26
C ASN A 319 -7.72 -15.76 6.12
N VAL A 320 -7.41 -15.35 7.36
CA VAL A 320 -6.70 -16.13 8.36
C VAL A 320 -7.66 -16.46 9.51
N SER A 321 -7.72 -17.71 9.97
CA SER A 321 -8.65 -18.11 11.04
C SER A 321 -8.28 -17.50 12.40
N LEU A 322 -9.24 -17.40 13.33
CA LEU A 322 -9.01 -16.81 14.66
C LEU A 322 -7.82 -17.41 15.40
N LEU A 323 -7.69 -18.74 15.38
CA LEU A 323 -6.58 -19.43 16.03
C LEU A 323 -5.26 -19.11 15.34
N GLU A 324 -5.26 -18.99 14.01
CA GLU A 324 -4.05 -18.64 13.27
C GLU A 324 -3.61 -17.20 13.59
N GLN A 325 -4.56 -16.26 13.72
CA GLN A 325 -4.30 -14.87 14.14
C GLN A 325 -3.70 -14.76 15.55
N ASP A 326 -3.96 -15.74 16.41
CA ASP A 326 -3.47 -15.82 17.78
C ASP A 326 -2.06 -16.41 17.90
N ARG A 327 -1.55 -17.08 16.84
CA ARG A 327 -0.23 -17.73 16.87
C ARG A 327 0.92 -16.77 17.19
N GLY A 328 0.75 -15.49 16.84
CA GLY A 328 1.85 -14.52 16.70
C GLY A 328 2.48 -14.62 15.29
N ASP A 329 3.13 -13.55 14.86
CA ASP A 329 3.85 -13.45 13.57
C ASP A 329 2.99 -13.60 12.30
N ILE A 330 1.71 -13.24 12.37
CA ILE A 330 0.87 -13.14 11.17
C ILE A 330 1.14 -11.82 10.45
N LEU A 331 1.30 -11.92 9.13
CA LEU A 331 1.65 -10.81 8.26
C LEU A 331 0.56 -10.58 7.23
N LEU A 332 0.20 -9.31 7.03
CA LEU A 332 -0.49 -8.82 5.85
C LEU A 332 0.58 -8.30 4.88
N GLU A 333 0.78 -8.98 3.76
CA GLU A 333 1.70 -8.53 2.70
C GLU A 333 1.16 -7.31 1.96
N LEU A 334 1.95 -6.22 1.94
CA LEU A 334 1.65 -4.99 1.21
C LEU A 334 2.59 -4.82 0.00
N ILE A 335 3.89 -4.97 0.24
CA ILE A 335 4.93 -4.76 -0.77
C ILE A 335 5.90 -5.95 -0.74
N ASN A 336 6.19 -6.52 -1.90
CA ASN A 336 7.28 -7.47 -2.11
C ASN A 336 8.45 -6.76 -2.79
N ALA A 337 9.66 -6.85 -2.22
CA ALA A 337 10.84 -6.14 -2.72
C ALA A 337 12.07 -7.06 -2.79
N ALA A 338 12.89 -6.89 -3.84
CA ALA A 338 14.18 -7.57 -3.92
C ALA A 338 15.21 -6.95 -2.96
N ASN A 339 15.25 -5.63 -2.88
CA ASN A 339 16.14 -4.87 -2.01
C ASN A 339 15.33 -3.91 -1.14
N VAL A 340 15.61 -3.89 0.16
CA VAL A 340 15.03 -2.92 1.10
C VAL A 340 16.14 -2.10 1.75
N THR A 341 15.96 -0.78 1.76
CA THR A 341 16.80 0.18 2.48
C THR A 341 15.94 1.00 3.46
N GLY A 342 16.57 1.60 4.47
CA GLY A 342 15.83 2.29 5.53
C GLY A 342 15.25 1.34 6.57
N ASN A 343 14.22 1.79 7.31
CA ASN A 343 13.61 1.01 8.39
C ASN A 343 12.10 1.23 8.44
N ALA A 344 11.32 0.16 8.61
CA ALA A 344 9.87 0.23 8.76
C ALA A 344 9.41 1.11 9.94
N ASN A 345 10.23 1.24 11.00
CA ASN A 345 9.98 2.12 12.15
C ASN A 345 10.05 3.62 11.80
N ASN A 346 10.51 3.98 10.60
CA ASN A 346 10.48 5.36 10.14
C ASN A 346 9.10 5.75 9.55
N LEU A 347 8.19 4.78 9.42
CA LEU A 347 6.87 4.96 8.84
C LEU A 347 5.80 4.96 9.93
N ASP A 348 4.79 5.79 9.74
CA ASP A 348 3.56 5.73 10.50
C ASP A 348 2.60 4.70 9.90
N LEU A 349 1.78 4.07 10.74
CA LEU A 349 0.74 3.13 10.32
C LEU A 349 -0.64 3.66 10.72
N LEU A 350 -1.53 3.79 9.74
CA LEU A 350 -2.96 4.01 9.93
C LEU A 350 -3.72 2.74 9.55
N VAL A 351 -4.63 2.31 10.41
CA VAL A 351 -5.54 1.19 10.17
C VAL A 351 -6.96 1.70 10.30
N ASP A 352 -7.71 1.67 9.19
CA ASP A 352 -9.08 2.23 9.10
C ASP A 352 -9.18 3.67 9.67
N GLY A 353 -8.17 4.49 9.37
CA GLY A 353 -8.06 5.88 9.83
C GLY A 353 -7.57 6.05 11.28
N THR A 354 -7.34 4.96 12.01
CA THR A 354 -6.79 4.99 13.36
C THR A 354 -5.27 4.90 13.32
N ALA A 355 -4.59 5.90 13.88
CA ALA A 355 -3.13 5.88 13.99
C ALA A 355 -2.66 4.84 15.02
N ILE A 356 -1.77 3.95 14.59
CA ILE A 356 -1.13 2.95 15.45
C ILE A 356 0.12 3.59 16.04
N THR A 357 0.10 3.83 17.35
CA THR A 357 1.26 4.33 18.10
C THR A 357 1.64 3.36 19.21
N SER A 358 2.85 3.51 19.77
CA SER A 358 3.27 2.69 20.91
C SER A 358 2.28 2.85 22.08
N GLY A 359 1.53 1.80 22.39
CA GLY A 359 0.51 1.80 23.46
C GLY A 359 -0.92 2.05 22.99
N THR A 360 -1.16 2.36 21.70
CA THR A 360 -2.50 2.22 21.11
C THR A 360 -2.76 0.72 20.91
N GLN A 361 -3.66 0.16 21.72
CA GLN A 361 -4.18 -1.19 21.51
C GLN A 361 -5.48 -1.12 20.71
N GLY A 362 -5.62 -2.00 19.72
CA GLY A 362 -6.92 -2.44 19.24
C GLY A 362 -7.63 -1.55 18.24
N VAL A 363 -7.37 -1.73 16.95
CA VAL A 363 -8.46 -1.49 15.99
C VAL A 363 -9.43 -2.64 16.16
N GLU A 364 -10.69 -2.30 16.42
CA GLU A 364 -11.78 -3.26 16.57
C GLU A 364 -12.30 -3.68 15.19
N SER A 365 -12.49 -4.98 15.00
CA SER A 365 -13.13 -5.54 13.81
C SER A 365 -14.27 -6.46 14.22
N ALA A 366 -15.47 -6.24 13.69
CA ALA A 366 -16.62 -7.09 13.99
C ALA A 366 -16.46 -8.45 13.31
N ILE A 367 -16.67 -9.53 14.05
CA ILE A 367 -16.68 -10.91 13.56
C ILE A 367 -18.10 -11.31 13.26
N GLN A 368 -18.35 -11.75 12.04
CA GLN A 368 -19.63 -12.33 11.61
C GLN A 368 -19.53 -13.83 11.42
N GLN A 369 -20.56 -14.55 11.88
CA GLN A 369 -20.76 -15.97 11.64
C GLN A 369 -22.24 -16.21 11.34
N GLY A 370 -22.54 -16.95 10.27
CA GLY A 370 -23.92 -17.15 9.83
C GLY A 370 -24.71 -15.83 9.61
N GLY A 371 -24.02 -14.76 9.20
CA GLY A 371 -24.61 -13.42 8.97
C GLY A 371 -24.99 -12.64 10.23
N SER A 372 -24.54 -13.06 11.41
CA SER A 372 -24.71 -12.31 12.67
C SER A 372 -23.36 -11.88 13.22
N THR A 373 -23.26 -10.66 13.75
CA THR A 373 -22.08 -10.23 14.51
C THR A 373 -22.04 -10.96 15.86
N VAL A 374 -21.03 -11.80 16.05
CA VAL A 374 -20.90 -12.69 17.23
C VAL A 374 -19.84 -12.20 18.22
N ALA A 375 -18.84 -11.46 17.74
CA ALA A 375 -17.76 -10.92 18.57
C ALA A 375 -17.12 -9.68 17.93
N ASN A 376 -16.35 -8.92 18.71
CA ASN A 376 -15.38 -7.93 18.20
C ASN A 376 -13.96 -8.44 18.44
N ALA A 377 -13.14 -8.47 17.41
CA ALA A 377 -11.70 -8.77 17.49
C ALA A 377 -10.91 -7.50 17.79
N ILE A 378 -9.93 -7.62 18.66
CA ILE A 378 -8.98 -6.57 19.01
C ILE A 378 -7.59 -7.06 18.61
N HIS A 379 -6.90 -6.31 17.76
CA HIS A 379 -5.55 -6.65 17.31
C HIS A 379 -4.52 -5.60 17.71
N ASN A 380 -3.29 -6.08 17.90
CA ASN A 380 -2.10 -5.24 17.95
C ASN A 380 -1.43 -5.25 16.59
N TYR A 381 -0.90 -4.11 16.16
CA TYR A 381 -0.33 -3.90 14.82
C TYR A 381 1.10 -3.36 14.90
N GLY A 382 1.89 -3.64 13.86
CA GLY A 382 3.17 -3.03 13.60
C GLY A 382 3.56 -3.16 12.14
N LEU A 383 4.65 -2.51 11.75
CA LEU A 383 5.26 -2.66 10.43
C LEU A 383 6.57 -3.45 10.54
N THR A 384 6.81 -4.33 9.58
CA THR A 384 8.08 -5.04 9.42
C THR A 384 8.48 -5.07 7.95
N SER A 385 9.79 -5.09 7.69
CA SER A 385 10.34 -5.16 6.34
C SER A 385 10.78 -6.56 5.91
N SER A 386 10.51 -7.57 6.74
CA SER A 386 10.86 -8.97 6.45
C SER A 386 9.70 -9.89 6.79
N ASN A 387 9.55 -10.97 6.02
CA ASN A 387 8.50 -11.97 6.26
C ASN A 387 8.92 -13.12 7.20
N GLY A 388 10.08 -13.03 7.85
CA GLY A 388 10.63 -14.10 8.70
C GLY A 388 11.18 -15.32 7.95
N ASN A 389 10.87 -15.48 6.65
CA ASN A 389 11.20 -16.65 5.82
C ASN A 389 12.18 -16.31 4.67
N GLY A 390 12.92 -15.21 4.81
CA GLY A 390 13.91 -14.75 3.83
C GLY A 390 13.36 -13.85 2.71
N GLY A 391 12.05 -13.56 2.70
CA GLY A 391 11.45 -12.53 1.86
C GLY A 391 11.61 -11.14 2.48
N SER A 392 11.77 -10.14 1.62
CA SER A 392 11.95 -8.73 1.98
C SER A 392 10.85 -7.90 1.33
N GLY A 393 10.45 -6.81 1.97
CA GLY A 393 9.32 -6.02 1.51
C GLY A 393 8.80 -5.06 2.58
N LEU A 394 7.48 -4.88 2.61
CA LEU A 394 6.76 -4.20 3.67
C LEU A 394 5.50 -4.99 4.02
N TYR A 395 5.36 -5.29 5.30
CA TYR A 395 4.29 -6.12 5.85
C TYR A 395 3.70 -5.44 7.08
N VAL A 396 2.41 -5.61 7.31
CA VAL A 396 1.80 -5.31 8.60
C VAL A 396 1.83 -6.57 9.43
N ASN A 397 2.57 -6.57 10.54
CA ASN A 397 2.45 -7.63 11.53
C ASN A 397 1.22 -7.35 12.41
N TYR A 398 0.38 -8.35 12.60
CA TYR A 398 -0.76 -8.23 13.50
C TYR A 398 -0.94 -9.47 14.36
N THR A 399 -1.53 -9.30 15.54
CA THR A 399 -1.78 -10.39 16.48
C THR A 399 -3.08 -10.13 17.22
N LEU A 400 -3.93 -11.16 17.32
CA LEU A 400 -5.16 -11.10 18.10
C LEU A 400 -4.82 -10.98 19.58
N SER A 401 -5.29 -9.92 20.25
CA SER A 401 -5.04 -9.68 21.67
C SER A 401 -6.27 -9.98 22.53
N ALA A 402 -7.47 -9.68 22.03
CA ALA A 402 -8.72 -9.96 22.74
C ALA A 402 -9.91 -10.16 21.80
N LEU A 403 -10.94 -10.81 22.33
CA LEU A 403 -12.24 -10.99 21.71
C LEU A 403 -13.34 -10.57 22.69
N GLU A 404 -14.14 -9.59 22.31
CA GLU A 404 -15.40 -9.29 22.97
C GLU A 404 -16.50 -10.20 22.42
N LEU A 405 -17.01 -11.13 23.21
CA LEU A 405 -18.13 -11.98 22.87
C LEU A 405 -19.43 -11.20 23.06
N LEU A 406 -20.25 -11.12 22.01
CA LEU A 406 -21.44 -10.27 21.99
C LEU A 406 -22.75 -11.04 22.12
N ALA A 407 -22.78 -12.27 21.61
CA ALA A 407 -23.99 -13.08 21.53
C ALA A 407 -23.80 -14.47 22.17
N ASN A 408 -24.91 -15.14 22.50
CA ASN A 408 -24.93 -16.41 23.23
C ASN A 408 -25.89 -17.41 22.53
N GLY A 409 -25.86 -18.68 22.95
CA GLY A 409 -26.71 -19.72 22.37
C GLY A 409 -26.35 -19.98 20.89
N ALA A 410 -27.35 -19.93 20.00
CA ALA A 410 -27.14 -20.22 18.58
C ALA A 410 -26.21 -19.23 17.85
N ASN A 411 -26.05 -18.02 18.41
CA ASN A 411 -25.20 -16.97 17.86
C ASN A 411 -23.95 -16.73 18.74
N ALA A 412 -23.62 -17.66 19.63
CA ALA A 412 -22.33 -17.62 20.33
C ALA A 412 -21.17 -17.75 19.33
N LEU A 413 -20.00 -17.19 19.66
CA LEU A 413 -18.82 -17.32 18.82
C LEU A 413 -18.44 -18.81 18.70
N LEU A 414 -18.46 -19.34 17.49
CA LEU A 414 -17.90 -20.64 17.16
C LEU A 414 -16.39 -20.49 16.96
N LEU A 415 -15.62 -21.19 17.78
CA LEU A 415 -14.19 -21.36 17.66
C LEU A 415 -13.90 -22.80 17.27
N ALA A 416 -13.62 -23.01 15.97
CA ALA A 416 -13.31 -24.33 15.44
C ALA A 416 -11.80 -24.51 15.18
N THR A 417 -11.32 -25.73 15.40
CA THR A 417 -9.94 -26.12 15.08
C THR A 417 -9.78 -26.42 13.60
N GLU A 418 -8.73 -25.88 13.00
CA GLU A 418 -8.42 -26.11 11.59
C GLU A 418 -7.72 -27.46 11.38
N SER A 419 -7.89 -28.02 10.19
CA SER A 419 -7.19 -29.24 9.79
C SER A 419 -5.69 -28.99 9.56
N GLY A 420 -4.86 -30.02 9.67
CA GLY A 420 -3.42 -29.93 9.41
C GLY A 420 -2.53 -29.93 10.66
N LEU A 421 -1.30 -30.42 10.48
CA LEU A 421 -0.36 -30.70 11.56
C LEU A 421 0.27 -29.43 12.15
N THR A 422 0.31 -28.33 11.40
CA THR A 422 0.90 -27.05 11.80
C THR A 422 -0.14 -26.01 12.22
N ALA A 423 -1.43 -26.34 12.17
CA ALA A 423 -2.50 -25.45 12.58
C ALA A 423 -2.39 -25.11 14.07
N ASN A 424 -2.56 -23.84 14.42
CA ASN A 424 -2.57 -23.40 15.81
C ASN A 424 -3.82 -23.93 16.51
N ARG A 425 -3.64 -24.40 17.75
CA ARG A 425 -4.71 -24.98 18.59
C ARG A 425 -4.66 -24.42 20.00
N VAL A 426 -4.03 -23.27 20.18
CA VAL A 426 -3.97 -22.56 21.45
C VAL A 426 -4.56 -21.18 21.20
N LEU A 427 -5.49 -20.76 22.07
CA LEU A 427 -5.98 -19.39 22.11
C LEU A 427 -5.41 -18.67 23.34
N ASN A 428 -4.61 -17.66 23.09
CA ASN A 428 -3.96 -16.79 24.08
C ASN A 428 -4.69 -15.45 24.25
N ALA A 429 -5.53 -15.05 23.30
CA ALA A 429 -6.35 -13.85 23.36
C ALA A 429 -7.28 -13.84 24.60
N GLU A 430 -7.49 -12.66 25.19
CA GLU A 430 -8.46 -12.49 26.28
C GLU A 430 -9.89 -12.60 25.74
N LEU A 431 -10.71 -13.44 26.34
CA LEU A 431 -12.15 -13.52 26.05
C LEU A 431 -12.94 -12.72 27.08
N PHE A 432 -13.72 -11.74 26.64
CA PHE A 432 -14.58 -10.92 27.51
C PHE A 432 -15.97 -10.69 26.90
N GLY A 433 -16.84 -9.95 27.59
CA GLY A 433 -18.17 -9.59 27.09
C GLY A 433 -19.30 -10.49 27.59
N VAL A 434 -20.51 -10.19 27.16
CA VAL A 434 -21.73 -10.87 27.65
C VAL A 434 -22.04 -12.18 26.90
N GLY A 435 -21.38 -12.40 25.77
CA GLY A 435 -21.60 -13.52 24.88
C GLY A 435 -21.01 -14.85 25.36
N GLY A 436 -21.39 -15.92 24.67
CA GLY A 436 -20.92 -17.28 24.89
C GLY A 436 -19.91 -17.74 23.84
N LEU A 437 -19.27 -18.86 24.14
CA LEU A 437 -18.28 -19.54 23.31
C LEU A 437 -18.78 -20.95 22.96
N VAL A 438 -18.72 -21.31 21.68
CA VAL A 438 -18.90 -22.67 21.18
C VAL A 438 -17.57 -23.19 20.69
N VAL A 439 -17.13 -24.34 21.15
CA VAL A 439 -15.86 -24.97 20.79
C VAL A 439 -16.13 -26.22 19.94
N ASP A 440 -15.56 -26.22 18.74
CA ASP A 440 -15.47 -27.40 17.87
C ASP A 440 -14.00 -27.81 17.69
N ALA A 441 -13.55 -28.73 18.52
CA ALA A 441 -12.19 -29.26 18.54
C ALA A 441 -12.06 -30.57 17.73
N GLN A 442 -12.93 -30.83 16.74
CA GLN A 442 -12.93 -32.10 16.00
C GLN A 442 -11.61 -32.38 15.25
N ASN A 443 -10.87 -31.34 14.86
CA ASN A 443 -9.61 -31.47 14.13
C ASN A 443 -8.39 -31.44 15.07
N GLY A 444 -8.58 -31.59 16.38
CA GLY A 444 -7.53 -31.70 17.39
C GLY A 444 -7.85 -30.87 18.63
N ALA A 445 -7.27 -31.23 19.78
CA ALA A 445 -7.59 -30.59 21.04
C ALA A 445 -7.28 -29.09 21.02
N LEU A 446 -8.23 -28.26 21.46
CA LEU A 446 -8.09 -26.80 21.59
C LEU A 446 -7.69 -26.45 23.02
N THR A 447 -6.71 -25.59 23.21
CA THR A 447 -6.32 -25.05 24.53
C THR A 447 -6.78 -23.61 24.71
N LEU A 448 -7.56 -23.31 25.75
CA LEU A 448 -7.78 -21.93 26.23
C LEU A 448 -6.70 -21.59 27.25
N ALA A 449 -5.72 -20.79 26.83
CA ALA A 449 -4.53 -20.51 27.63
C ALA A 449 -4.65 -19.27 28.52
N ASN A 450 -5.53 -18.32 28.19
CA ASN A 450 -5.63 -17.05 28.91
C ASN A 450 -6.44 -17.19 30.21
N GLY A 451 -5.82 -16.86 31.35
CA GLY A 451 -6.46 -16.88 32.67
C GLY A 451 -7.22 -15.61 33.07
N ASN A 452 -7.13 -14.55 32.25
CA ASN A 452 -7.79 -13.27 32.49
C ASN A 452 -9.17 -13.17 31.81
N ASN A 453 -9.66 -14.27 31.22
CA ASN A 453 -10.96 -14.31 30.59
C ASN A 453 -12.06 -13.86 31.57
N ARG A 454 -13.05 -13.14 31.07
CA ARG A 454 -14.13 -12.53 31.87
C ARG A 454 -15.50 -12.56 31.20
N TYR A 455 -15.65 -13.33 30.11
CA TYR A 455 -16.93 -13.48 29.41
C TYR A 455 -17.99 -14.18 30.26
N GLU A 456 -19.26 -13.82 30.08
CA GLU A 456 -20.37 -14.19 31.00
C GLU A 456 -21.34 -15.24 30.43
N GLY A 457 -21.31 -15.47 29.11
CA GLY A 457 -22.21 -16.37 28.43
C GLY A 457 -21.94 -17.86 28.69
N THR A 458 -22.51 -18.72 27.87
CA THR A 458 -22.30 -20.16 27.98
C THR A 458 -20.98 -20.58 27.33
N THR A 459 -20.35 -21.64 27.83
CA THR A 459 -19.27 -22.34 27.11
C THR A 459 -19.80 -23.71 26.71
N THR A 460 -19.93 -23.96 25.40
CA THR A 460 -20.41 -25.24 24.87
C THR A 460 -19.30 -25.94 24.09
N VAL A 461 -18.92 -27.15 24.48
CA VAL A 461 -17.99 -27.99 23.70
C VAL A 461 -18.81 -29.00 22.92
N THR A 462 -18.83 -28.87 21.59
CA THR A 462 -19.68 -29.69 20.71
C THR A 462 -18.97 -30.93 20.17
N ALA A 463 -17.66 -30.85 19.97
CA ALA A 463 -16.83 -31.95 19.49
C ALA A 463 -15.36 -31.80 19.92
N GLY A 464 -14.64 -32.92 19.97
CA GLY A 464 -13.23 -32.97 20.35
C GLY A 464 -12.97 -32.64 21.82
N GLU A 465 -11.72 -32.29 22.13
CA GLU A 465 -11.27 -31.98 23.49
C GLU A 465 -10.94 -30.49 23.64
N LEU A 466 -11.52 -29.86 24.66
CA LEU A 466 -11.12 -28.54 25.16
C LEU A 466 -10.20 -28.71 26.38
N ILE A 467 -9.00 -28.15 26.34
CA ILE A 467 -8.01 -28.17 27.43
C ILE A 467 -7.88 -26.76 28.01
N LEU A 468 -7.74 -26.65 29.33
CA LEU A 468 -7.47 -25.37 29.98
C LEU A 468 -5.96 -25.21 30.26
N GLY A 469 -5.44 -24.01 30.03
CA GLY A 469 -4.04 -23.64 30.26
C GLY A 469 -3.83 -22.69 31.44
N ALA A 470 -4.90 -22.23 32.10
CA ALA A 470 -4.81 -21.30 33.22
C ALA A 470 -6.01 -21.38 34.18
N ASN A 471 -5.81 -20.90 35.41
CA ASN A 471 -6.92 -20.61 36.33
C ASN A 471 -7.80 -19.52 35.73
N GLY A 472 -9.12 -19.66 35.85
CA GLY A 472 -10.06 -18.66 35.34
C GLY A 472 -10.23 -18.63 33.81
N ALA A 473 -9.69 -19.62 33.09
CA ALA A 473 -9.82 -19.72 31.63
C ALA A 473 -11.28 -19.76 31.12
N PHE A 474 -12.24 -20.22 31.93
CA PHE A 474 -13.67 -20.13 31.59
C PHE A 474 -14.32 -18.77 31.87
N GLY A 475 -13.57 -17.80 32.38
CA GLY A 475 -14.11 -16.50 32.80
C GLY A 475 -15.27 -16.63 33.77
N GLN A 476 -16.37 -15.94 33.46
CA GLN A 476 -17.61 -15.94 34.24
C GLN A 476 -18.68 -16.83 33.59
N THR A 477 -18.28 -17.93 32.94
CA THR A 477 -19.19 -18.84 32.23
C THR A 477 -20.42 -19.19 33.06
N SER A 478 -21.59 -18.83 32.57
CA SER A 478 -22.88 -19.09 33.22
C SER A 478 -23.29 -20.57 33.18
N LEU A 479 -22.94 -21.27 32.10
CA LEU A 479 -23.15 -22.71 31.93
C LEU A 479 -22.00 -23.32 31.12
N LEU A 480 -21.34 -24.32 31.68
CA LEU A 480 -20.45 -25.22 30.94
C LEU A 480 -21.27 -26.41 30.41
N ASN A 481 -21.39 -26.52 29.10
CA ASN A 481 -22.15 -27.57 28.43
C ASN A 481 -21.23 -28.46 27.59
N ILE A 482 -21.12 -29.74 27.92
CA ILE A 482 -20.30 -30.71 27.19
C ILE A 482 -21.20 -31.68 26.45
N ALA A 483 -21.16 -31.65 25.12
CA ALA A 483 -21.95 -32.52 24.28
C ALA A 483 -21.44 -33.97 24.30
N SER A 484 -22.29 -34.89 23.85
CA SER A 484 -21.90 -36.29 23.70
C SER A 484 -20.76 -36.44 22.68
N GLY A 485 -19.72 -37.19 23.03
CA GLY A 485 -18.52 -37.36 22.20
C GLY A 485 -17.50 -36.23 22.32
N ALA A 486 -17.80 -35.15 23.03
CA ALA A 486 -16.87 -34.08 23.36
C ALA A 486 -16.28 -34.24 24.77
N SER A 487 -15.17 -33.55 25.04
CA SER A 487 -14.57 -33.52 26.37
C SER A 487 -14.03 -32.16 26.78
N ALA A 488 -14.05 -31.88 28.08
CA ALA A 488 -13.32 -30.77 28.69
C ALA A 488 -12.32 -31.28 29.73
N ASN A 489 -11.08 -30.83 29.62
CA ASN A 489 -9.97 -31.16 30.48
C ASN A 489 -9.53 -29.91 31.24
N ILE A 490 -9.90 -29.84 32.52
CA ILE A 490 -9.57 -28.73 33.42
C ILE A 490 -8.06 -28.69 33.73
N ASN A 491 -7.36 -29.80 33.49
CA ASN A 491 -5.91 -29.88 33.43
C ASN A 491 -5.21 -29.35 34.70
N GLY A 492 -5.78 -29.62 35.88
CA GLY A 492 -5.19 -29.20 37.16
C GLY A 492 -5.43 -27.73 37.53
N TYR A 493 -6.19 -26.97 36.74
CA TYR A 493 -6.49 -25.56 37.01
C TYR A 493 -7.77 -25.36 37.83
N ARG A 494 -7.94 -24.14 38.37
CA ARG A 494 -9.12 -23.73 39.14
C ARG A 494 -10.09 -22.96 38.26
N GLN A 495 -11.33 -23.43 38.20
CA GLN A 495 -12.44 -22.81 37.47
C GLN A 495 -13.67 -22.65 38.36
N THR A 496 -14.45 -21.62 38.07
CA THR A 496 -15.77 -21.40 38.63
C THR A 496 -16.75 -21.18 37.48
N VAL A 497 -17.84 -21.92 37.46
CA VAL A 497 -18.90 -21.79 36.45
C VAL A 497 -20.27 -21.75 37.14
N GLY A 498 -21.27 -21.12 36.52
CA GLY A 498 -22.62 -21.02 37.09
C GLY A 498 -23.31 -22.38 37.22
N ALA A 499 -23.18 -23.23 36.21
CA ALA A 499 -23.67 -24.61 36.22
C ALA A 499 -22.85 -25.48 35.25
N VAL A 500 -23.00 -26.80 35.38
CA VAL A 500 -22.42 -27.79 34.47
C VAL A 500 -23.51 -28.70 33.94
N THR A 501 -23.61 -28.82 32.62
CA THR A 501 -24.35 -29.89 31.94
C THR A 501 -23.35 -30.74 31.17
N ASN A 502 -23.20 -32.00 31.54
CA ASN A 502 -22.24 -32.91 30.94
C ASN A 502 -22.93 -34.13 30.35
N SER A 503 -22.89 -34.27 29.02
CA SER A 503 -23.27 -35.50 28.31
C SER A 503 -22.06 -36.20 27.66
N GLY A 504 -20.87 -35.60 27.78
CA GLY A 504 -19.61 -36.12 27.25
C GLY A 504 -18.67 -36.53 28.39
N ALA A 505 -17.45 -35.99 28.39
CA ALA A 505 -16.46 -36.23 29.44
C ALA A 505 -15.90 -34.93 30.02
N VAL A 506 -15.76 -34.87 31.35
CA VAL A 506 -15.03 -33.81 32.05
C VAL A 506 -13.93 -34.46 32.88
N THR A 507 -12.70 -33.97 32.77
CA THR A 507 -11.56 -34.43 33.58
C THR A 507 -10.99 -33.27 34.36
N LEU A 508 -10.83 -33.40 35.69
CA LEU A 508 -10.32 -32.30 36.51
C LEU A 508 -8.79 -32.20 36.50
N GLY A 509 -8.12 -33.35 36.47
CA GLY A 509 -6.66 -33.45 36.61
C GLY A 509 -6.18 -33.20 38.04
N ASN A 510 -4.95 -33.62 38.32
CA ASN A 510 -4.38 -33.56 39.67
C ASN A 510 -4.29 -32.11 40.17
N GLY A 511 -4.87 -31.82 41.34
CA GLY A 511 -4.92 -30.48 41.90
C GLY A 511 -5.93 -29.52 41.25
N GLY A 512 -6.65 -29.96 40.22
CA GLY A 512 -7.69 -29.17 39.55
C GLY A 512 -8.88 -28.93 40.46
N VAL A 513 -9.55 -27.79 40.29
CA VAL A 513 -10.75 -27.46 41.06
C VAL A 513 -11.82 -26.95 40.10
N LEU A 514 -12.97 -27.61 40.06
CA LEU A 514 -14.16 -27.12 39.36
C LEU A 514 -15.22 -26.77 40.39
N THR A 515 -15.54 -25.49 40.50
CA THR A 515 -16.66 -25.02 41.31
C THR A 515 -17.86 -24.75 40.41
N SER A 516 -18.97 -25.44 40.67
CA SER A 516 -20.22 -25.31 39.93
C SER A 516 -21.35 -24.96 40.89
N GLY A 517 -22.36 -24.23 40.41
CA GLY A 517 -23.67 -24.17 41.05
C GLY A 517 -24.36 -25.54 40.96
N LEU A 518 -25.20 -25.71 39.94
CA LEU A 518 -25.94 -26.95 39.68
C LEU A 518 -25.13 -27.88 38.76
N LEU A 519 -25.09 -29.18 39.07
CA LEU A 519 -24.57 -30.22 38.19
C LEU A 519 -25.69 -31.02 37.51
N THR A 520 -25.63 -31.20 36.20
CA THR A 520 -26.43 -32.19 35.45
C THR A 520 -25.46 -33.10 34.69
N ASN A 521 -25.15 -34.26 35.26
CA ASN A 521 -24.17 -35.19 34.73
C ASN A 521 -24.83 -36.45 34.13
N GLY A 522 -24.95 -36.47 32.82
CA GLY A 522 -25.30 -37.63 32.00
C GLY A 522 -24.10 -38.24 31.26
N GLY A 523 -22.87 -37.82 31.58
CA GLY A 523 -21.62 -38.30 30.99
C GLY A 523 -20.64 -38.79 32.05
N ILE A 524 -19.34 -38.75 31.74
CA ILE A 524 -18.25 -39.06 32.69
C ILE A 524 -17.69 -37.75 33.25
N LEU A 525 -17.53 -37.68 34.57
CA LEU A 525 -16.80 -36.65 35.26
C LEU A 525 -15.74 -37.33 36.15
N ASP A 526 -14.49 -37.27 35.69
CA ASP A 526 -13.32 -37.86 36.34
C ASP A 526 -12.60 -36.81 37.19
N LEU A 527 -12.51 -37.07 38.50
CA LEU A 527 -11.86 -36.18 39.44
C LEU A 527 -10.33 -36.23 39.29
N THR A 528 -9.74 -37.36 38.94
CA THR A 528 -8.29 -37.53 38.67
C THR A 528 -7.33 -36.81 39.65
N GLY A 529 -7.65 -36.80 40.95
CA GLY A 529 -6.89 -36.14 42.02
C GLY A 529 -7.25 -34.67 42.28
N GLY A 530 -8.26 -34.14 41.59
CA GLY A 530 -8.83 -32.80 41.75
C GLY A 530 -10.03 -32.75 42.70
N ALA A 531 -10.67 -31.59 42.76
CA ALA A 531 -11.84 -31.31 43.59
C ALA A 531 -13.02 -30.76 42.77
N LEU A 532 -14.18 -31.41 42.89
CA LEU A 532 -15.45 -30.90 42.40
C LEU A 532 -16.23 -30.27 43.56
N ASN A 533 -16.56 -28.98 43.47
CA ASN A 533 -17.39 -28.27 44.45
C ASN A 533 -18.76 -27.97 43.85
N LEU A 534 -19.82 -28.45 44.48
CA LEU A 534 -21.21 -28.22 44.07
C LEU A 534 -21.90 -27.31 45.09
N ALA A 535 -22.21 -26.08 44.70
CA ALA A 535 -22.89 -25.13 45.58
C ALA A 535 -24.41 -25.34 45.65
N ALA A 536 -25.01 -25.98 44.63
CA ALA A 536 -26.45 -26.22 44.54
C ALA A 536 -26.81 -27.68 44.24
N GLY A 537 -25.90 -28.63 44.47
CA GLY A 537 -26.12 -30.06 44.26
C GLY A 537 -26.28 -30.39 42.79
N GLY A 538 -27.25 -31.24 42.45
CA GLY A 538 -27.53 -31.61 41.07
C GLY A 538 -27.96 -33.06 40.89
N SER A 539 -27.61 -33.61 39.73
CA SER A 539 -27.91 -34.99 39.35
C SER A 539 -26.73 -35.64 38.63
N SER A 540 -26.50 -36.92 38.91
CA SER A 540 -25.66 -37.80 38.11
C SER A 540 -26.38 -39.11 37.81
N THR A 541 -26.58 -39.40 36.52
CA THR A 541 -27.56 -40.42 36.08
C THR A 541 -26.96 -41.65 35.40
N VAL A 542 -25.66 -41.63 35.09
CA VAL A 542 -24.98 -42.70 34.35
C VAL A 542 -24.04 -43.48 35.26
N ALA A 543 -23.95 -44.79 35.04
CA ALA A 543 -23.04 -45.66 35.78
C ALA A 543 -21.58 -45.30 35.47
N GLY A 544 -20.76 -45.10 36.51
CA GLY A 544 -19.41 -44.57 36.38
C GLY A 544 -19.36 -43.10 35.97
N GLY A 545 -20.50 -42.39 36.06
CA GLY A 545 -20.59 -40.98 35.70
C GLY A 545 -19.78 -40.08 36.61
N LEU A 546 -19.56 -40.46 37.87
CA LEU A 546 -18.55 -39.87 38.76
C LEU A 546 -17.45 -40.92 38.98
N THR A 547 -16.19 -40.54 38.79
CA THR A 547 -15.06 -41.48 38.88
C THR A 547 -13.76 -40.80 39.30
N GLY A 548 -12.74 -41.60 39.59
CA GLY A 548 -11.39 -41.14 39.90
C GLY A 548 -11.14 -40.87 41.39
N ALA A 549 -9.87 -40.69 41.74
CA ALA A 549 -9.47 -40.18 43.06
C ALA A 549 -9.72 -38.67 43.13
N GLY A 550 -9.80 -38.09 44.34
CA GLY A 550 -10.00 -36.65 44.51
C GLY A 550 -11.02 -36.34 45.61
N THR A 551 -11.63 -35.16 45.53
CA THR A 551 -12.66 -34.72 46.50
C THR A 551 -13.94 -34.28 45.80
N LEU A 552 -15.07 -34.83 46.19
CA LEU A 552 -16.40 -34.34 45.83
C LEU A 552 -17.00 -33.59 47.03
N ASN A 553 -17.15 -32.28 46.91
CA ASN A 553 -17.76 -31.44 47.95
C ASN A 553 -19.17 -31.04 47.51
N ILE A 554 -20.21 -31.50 48.24
CA ILE A 554 -21.57 -30.99 48.12
C ILE A 554 -21.77 -29.94 49.20
N ASN A 555 -21.65 -28.67 48.81
CA ASN A 555 -21.67 -27.53 49.71
C ASN A 555 -23.08 -26.96 49.93
N GLY A 556 -24.03 -27.29 49.07
CA GLY A 556 -25.45 -26.94 49.21
C GLY A 556 -26.31 -27.68 48.20
N GLY A 557 -27.63 -27.72 48.45
CA GLY A 557 -28.59 -28.43 47.60
C GLY A 557 -28.54 -29.97 47.74
N ASP A 558 -29.36 -30.66 46.95
CA ASP A 558 -29.38 -32.12 46.89
C ASP A 558 -28.62 -32.62 45.67
N LEU A 559 -27.69 -33.56 45.84
CA LEU A 559 -27.08 -34.31 44.75
C LEU A 559 -27.77 -35.67 44.59
N ALA A 560 -28.61 -35.81 43.58
CA ALA A 560 -29.25 -37.07 43.22
C ALA A 560 -28.32 -37.95 42.38
N VAL A 561 -28.01 -39.16 42.85
CA VAL A 561 -27.20 -40.14 42.13
C VAL A 561 -28.04 -41.39 41.88
N SER A 562 -28.34 -41.66 40.60
CA SER A 562 -29.27 -42.73 40.21
C SER A 562 -28.60 -43.98 39.64
N ALA A 563 -27.27 -44.00 39.54
CA ALA A 563 -26.50 -45.14 39.04
C ALA A 563 -25.21 -45.37 39.86
N THR A 564 -24.63 -46.58 39.76
CA THR A 564 -23.43 -46.98 40.50
C THR A 564 -22.17 -46.21 40.04
N ASN A 565 -21.34 -45.73 40.96
CA ASN A 565 -20.08 -45.04 40.67
C ASN A 565 -18.88 -45.76 41.31
N SER A 566 -18.65 -47.03 40.96
CA SER A 566 -17.59 -47.86 41.55
C SER A 566 -16.16 -47.37 41.29
N GLY A 567 -15.98 -46.49 40.31
CA GLY A 567 -14.70 -45.87 39.98
C GLY A 567 -14.38 -44.62 40.82
N LEU A 568 -15.34 -44.08 41.57
CA LEU A 568 -15.11 -42.95 42.47
C LEU A 568 -14.36 -43.47 43.71
N SER A 569 -13.06 -43.20 43.76
CA SER A 569 -12.18 -43.65 44.86
C SER A 569 -11.70 -42.49 45.74
N GLY A 570 -12.37 -41.34 45.62
CA GLY A 570 -12.08 -40.10 46.34
C GLY A 570 -12.79 -39.97 47.69
N GLN A 571 -12.68 -38.79 48.29
CA GLN A 571 -13.44 -38.39 49.47
C GLN A 571 -14.69 -37.62 49.06
N THR A 572 -15.83 -37.94 49.67
CA THR A 572 -17.07 -37.18 49.50
C THR A 572 -17.36 -36.40 50.79
N HIS A 573 -17.53 -35.09 50.68
CA HIS A 573 -17.89 -34.20 51.77
C HIS A 573 -19.29 -33.62 51.52
N ILE A 574 -20.14 -33.65 52.55
CA ILE A 574 -21.51 -33.12 52.50
C ILE A 574 -21.61 -32.07 53.60
N ALA A 575 -21.86 -30.82 53.22
CA ALA A 575 -22.04 -29.73 54.17
C ALA A 575 -23.40 -29.82 54.89
N ASP A 576 -23.53 -29.13 56.04
CA ASP A 576 -24.76 -29.15 56.87
C ASP A 576 -26.03 -28.72 56.11
N VAL A 577 -25.88 -27.91 55.06
CA VAL A 577 -26.97 -27.39 54.21
C VAL A 577 -27.18 -28.19 52.92
N ALA A 578 -26.52 -29.33 52.79
CA ALA A 578 -26.55 -30.19 51.61
C ALA A 578 -27.13 -31.58 51.91
N SER A 579 -27.59 -32.25 50.86
CA SER A 579 -27.99 -33.66 50.92
C SER A 579 -27.51 -34.44 49.69
N VAL A 580 -27.54 -35.76 49.81
CA VAL A 580 -27.28 -36.68 48.71
C VAL A 580 -28.40 -37.71 48.67
N THR A 581 -29.04 -37.86 47.51
CA THR A 581 -30.13 -38.81 47.27
C THR A 581 -29.65 -39.95 46.38
N LEU A 582 -29.54 -41.17 46.92
CA LEU A 582 -29.15 -42.37 46.18
C LEU A 582 -30.40 -43.15 45.74
N THR A 583 -30.64 -43.28 44.44
CA THR A 583 -31.83 -43.97 43.89
C THR A 583 -31.53 -45.25 43.12
N GLY A 584 -30.26 -45.53 42.82
CA GLY A 584 -29.78 -46.79 42.25
C GLY A 584 -29.12 -47.71 43.28
N THR A 585 -28.98 -49.00 42.96
CA THR A 585 -28.14 -49.92 43.75
C THR A 585 -26.66 -49.66 43.43
N GLY A 586 -25.85 -49.24 44.41
CA GLY A 586 -24.43 -48.96 44.15
C GLY A 586 -23.67 -48.24 45.26
N THR A 587 -22.38 -47.98 45.01
CA THR A 587 -21.47 -47.19 45.85
C THR A 587 -21.39 -45.76 45.33
N LEU A 588 -21.39 -44.80 46.26
CA LEU A 588 -20.89 -43.43 46.09
C LEU A 588 -19.53 -43.33 46.78
#